data_AF-A0A451BJK4-F1
#
_entry.id   AF-A0A451BJK4-F1
#
_cell.length_a   1.000
_cell.length_b   1.000
_cell.length_c   1.000
_cell.angle_alpha   90.00
_cell.angle_beta   90.00
_cell.angle_gamma   90.00
#
_symmetry.space_group_name_H-M   'P 1'
#
loop_
_entity.id
_entity.type
_entity.pdbx_description
1 polymer ?
#
loop_
_entity_poly.entity_id
_entity_poly.type
_entity_poly.pdbx_seq_one_letter_code
_entity_poly.pdbx_strand_id
1 'polypeptide(L)' 'MIHSEILEEKYRVQAKLAAQSTSIRDYMDRSQRAVERVAKKYGFRLKYADLPGTPGVGARIDALNSENRDQ' A
#
# COMPACT_ATOMS: atom_id res chain seq x y z
N MET A 1 -15.64 -2.81 23.13
CA MET A 1 -14.67 -2.21 22.19
C MET A 1 -13.33 -2.89 22.45
N ILE A 2 -12.73 -3.56 21.45
CA ILE A 2 -11.46 -4.26 21.65
C ILE A 2 -10.35 -3.21 21.66
N HIS A 3 -9.63 -3.11 22.78
CA HIS A 3 -8.40 -2.31 22.86
C HIS A 3 -7.27 -3.14 22.24
N SER A 4 -6.63 -2.59 21.21
CA SER A 4 -5.50 -3.19 20.51
C SER A 4 -4.57 -2.09 20.08
N GLU A 5 -3.36 -2.10 20.64
CA GLU A 5 -2.31 -1.13 20.31
C GLU A 5 -2.03 -1.08 18.80
N ILE A 6 -2.17 -2.23 18.11
CA ILE A 6 -2.01 -2.32 16.65
C ILE A 6 -3.12 -1.56 15.92
N LEU A 7 -4.37 -1.66 16.39
CA LEU A 7 -5.49 -0.92 15.79
C LEU A 7 -5.36 0.58 16.05
N GLU A 8 -4.92 0.97 17.25
CA GLU A 8 -4.69 2.37 17.59
C GLU A 8 -3.57 2.98 16.74
N GLU A 9 -2.44 2.30 16.59
CA GLU A 9 -1.35 2.77 15.75
C GLU A 9 -1.74 2.81 14.26
N LYS A 10 -2.52 1.82 13.79
CA LYS A 10 -3.10 1.86 12.44
C LYS A 10 -3.91 3.14 12.23
N TYR A 11 -4.83 3.47 13.13
CA TYR A 11 -5.65 4.67 12.99
C TYR A 11 -4.81 5.95 13.07
N ARG A 12 -3.82 6.01 13.96
CA ARG A 12 -2.90 7.14 14.07
C ARG A 12 -2.13 7.39 12.77
N VAL A 13 -1.60 6.33 12.17
CA VAL A 13 -0.87 6.41 10.89
C VAL A 13 -1.81 6.84 9.75
N GLN A 14 -3.01 6.27 9.68
CA GLN A 14 -3.99 6.62 8.66
C GLN A 14 -4.42 8.09 8.74
N ALA A 15 -4.70 8.60 9.95
CA ALA A 15 -5.06 10.00 10.17
C ALA A 15 -3.93 10.95 9.73
N LYS A 16 -2.68 10.62 10.07
CA LYS A 16 -1.51 11.41 9.65
C LYS A 16 -1.36 11.44 8.14
N LEU A 17 -1.51 10.30 7.46
CA LEU A 17 -1.41 10.23 6.00
C LEU A 17 -2.56 11.00 5.33
N ALA A 18 -3.79 10.88 5.84
CA ALA A 18 -4.94 11.60 5.32
C ALA A 18 -4.74 13.12 5.41
N ALA A 19 -4.27 13.63 6.55
CA ALA A 19 -3.98 15.06 6.72
C ALA A 19 -2.88 15.58 5.79
N GLN A 20 -1.98 14.71 5.32
CA GLN A 20 -0.88 15.05 4.41
C GLN A 20 -1.22 14.87 2.93
N SER A 21 -2.42 14.39 2.62
CA SER A 21 -2.83 14.04 1.26
C SER A 21 -3.86 15.02 0.73
N THR A 22 -3.72 15.40 -0.54
CA THR A 22 -4.66 16.34 -1.19
C THR A 22 -5.82 15.64 -1.88
N SER A 23 -5.71 14.32 -2.09
CA SER A 23 -6.72 13.48 -2.72
C SER A 23 -6.61 12.02 -2.25
N ILE A 24 -7.64 11.22 -2.54
CA ILE A 24 -7.61 9.77 -2.29
C ILE A 24 -6.46 9.09 -3.06
N ARG A 25 -6.16 9.54 -4.28
CA ARG A 25 -5.07 8.97 -5.08
C ARG A 25 -3.70 9.23 -4.44
N ASP A 26 -3.45 10.48 -4.03
CA ASP A 26 -2.22 10.86 -3.29
C ASP A 26 -2.09 10.09 -1.97
N TYR A 27 -3.20 9.90 -1.25
CA TYR A 27 -3.22 9.07 -0.05
C TYR A 27 -2.80 7.62 -0.32
N MET A 28 -3.36 6.99 -1.36
CA MET A 28 -3.03 5.61 -1.72
C MET A 28 -1.56 5.46 -2.08
N ASP A 29 -1.01 6.39 -2.87
CA ASP A 29 0.41 6.39 -3.25
C ASP A 29 1.32 6.56 -2.02
N ARG A 30 0.99 7.48 -1.10
CA ARG A 30 1.75 7.71 0.13
C ARG A 30 1.69 6.52 1.07
N SER A 31 0.51 5.91 1.20
CA SER A 31 0.28 4.72 2.01
C SER A 31 1.11 3.54 1.50
N GLN A 32 1.08 3.28 0.19
CA GLN A 32 1.88 2.23 -0.44
C GLN A 32 3.37 2.43 -0.17
N ARG A 33 3.91 3.64 -0.44
CA ARG A 33 5.32 3.95 -0.19
C ARG A 33 5.70 3.79 1.28
N ALA A 34 4.81 4.13 2.20
CA ALA A 34 5.05 3.95 3.63
C ALA A 34 5.19 2.47 3.99
N VAL A 35 4.29 1.62 3.48
CA VAL A 35 4.33 0.16 3.68
C VAL A 35 5.61 -0.44 3.10
N GLU A 36 6.01 -0.06 1.89
CA GLU A 36 7.26 -0.50 1.25
C GLU A 36 8.50 -0.14 2.08
N ARG A 37 8.58 1.10 2.58
CA ARG A 37 9.70 1.54 3.45
C ARG A 37 9.78 0.74 4.74
N VAL A 38 8.64 0.50 5.39
CA VAL A 38 8.56 -0.27 6.63
C VAL A 38 8.96 -1.71 6.38
N ALA A 39 8.43 -2.33 5.32
CA ALA A 39 8.76 -3.70 4.97
C ALA A 39 10.27 -3.86 4.71
N LYS A 40 10.86 -2.95 3.93
CA LYS A 40 12.32 -2.93 3.69
C LYS A 40 13.12 -2.76 4.99
N LYS A 41 12.72 -1.82 5.86
CA LYS A 41 13.42 -1.54 7.13
C LYS A 41 13.49 -2.75 8.05
N TYR A 42 12.44 -3.56 8.08
CA TYR A 42 12.33 -4.72 8.98
C TYR A 42 12.53 -6.07 8.28
N GLY A 43 12.95 -6.08 7.01
CA GLY A 43 13.20 -7.31 6.26
C GLY A 43 11.94 -8.11 5.91
N PHE A 44 10.76 -7.50 5.96
CA PHE A 44 9.53 -8.15 5.54
C PHE A 44 9.40 -8.16 4.02
N ARG A 45 8.94 -9.29 3.47
CA ARG A 45 8.54 -9.39 2.07
C ARG A 45 7.06 -9.07 1.94
N LEU A 46 6.73 -7.99 1.21
CA LEU A 46 5.35 -7.71 0.84
C LEU A 46 4.85 -8.77 -0.14
N LYS A 47 3.68 -9.35 0.17
CA LYS A 47 2.93 -10.20 -0.74
C LYS A 47 1.55 -9.60 -0.90
N TYR A 48 1.15 -9.37 -2.13
CA TYR A 48 -0.20 -8.99 -2.45
C TYR A 48 -0.99 -10.27 -2.74
N ALA A 49 -2.19 -10.39 -2.17
CA ALA A 49 -3.06 -11.50 -2.47
C ALA A 49 -3.72 -11.27 -3.83
N ASP A 50 -3.73 -12.30 -4.67
CA ASP A 50 -4.56 -12.31 -5.86
C ASP A 50 -5.99 -12.63 -5.42
N LEU A 51 -6.85 -11.63 -5.47
CA LEU A 51 -8.25 -11.79 -5.10
C LEU A 51 -9.01 -12.42 -6.30
N PRO A 52 -9.77 -13.51 -6.09
CA PRO A 52 -10.55 -14.12 -7.16
C PRO A 52 -11.56 -13.12 -7.72
N GLY A 53 -11.64 -13.03 -9.05
CA GLY A 53 -12.52 -12.07 -9.75
C GLY A 53 -11.91 -10.69 -9.99
N THR A 54 -10.65 -10.45 -9.57
CA THR A 54 -9.88 -9.28 -10.00
C THR A 54 -8.60 -9.72 -10.70
N PRO A 55 -8.13 -9.01 -11.74
CA PRO A 55 -6.76 -9.20 -12.19
C PRO A 55 -5.87 -8.95 -10.98
N GLY A 56 -5.14 -9.98 -10.57
CA GLY A 56 -4.27 -9.93 -9.39
C GLY A 56 -3.41 -8.69 -9.40
N VAL A 57 -3.11 -8.13 -8.22
CA VAL A 57 -2.25 -6.94 -8.13
C VAL A 57 -0.89 -7.21 -8.79
N GLY A 58 -0.42 -8.45 -8.76
CA GLY A 58 0.75 -8.90 -9.53
C GLY A 58 0.60 -8.67 -11.04
N ALA A 59 -0.50 -9.14 -11.63
CA ALA A 59 -0.79 -8.97 -13.07
C ALA A 59 -0.91 -7.49 -13.48
N ARG A 60 -1.42 -6.62 -12.60
CA ARG A 60 -1.48 -5.17 -12.86
C ARG A 60 -0.12 -4.49 -12.79
N ILE A 61 0.72 -4.88 -11.83
CA ILE A 61 2.10 -4.38 -11.71
C ILE A 61 2.94 -4.86 -12.89
N ASP A 62 2.79 -6.12 -13.30
CA ASP A 62 3.48 -6.68 -14.45
C ASP A 62 3.06 -5.98 -15.76
N ALA A 63 1.76 -5.70 -15.94
CA ALA A 63 1.26 -4.95 -17.09
C ALA A 63 1.80 -3.50 -17.16
N LEU A 64 1.85 -2.80 -16.02
CA LEU A 64 2.42 -1.45 -15.93
C LEU A 64 3.93 -1.42 -16.20
N ASN A 65 4.64 -2.48 -15.82
CA ASN A 65 6.08 -2.62 -16.06
C ASN A 65 6.39 -3.04 -17.51
N SER A 66 5.49 -3.76 -18.19
CA SER A 66 5.63 -4.06 -19.63
C SER A 66 5.36 -2.83 -20.50
N GLU A 67 4.35 -2.01 -20.19
CA GLU A 67 4.05 -0.79 -20.96
C GLU A 67 5.19 0.25 -20.92
N ASN A 68 5.98 0.30 -19.85
CA ASN A 68 7.13 1.20 -19.73
C ASN A 68 8.42 0.68 -20.41
N ARG A 69 8.45 -0.56 -20.91
CA ARG A 69 9.61 -1.11 -21.64
C ARG A 69 9.51 -0.95 -23.15
N ASP A 70 8.30 -0.67 -23.65
CA ASP A 70 8.02 -0.51 -25.08
C ASP A 70 7.96 0.98 -25.52
N GLN A 71 8.39 1.90 -24.64
CA GLN A 71 8.69 3.31 -24.94
C GLN A 71 10.19 3.57 -24.84
#